data_AF-A0A3D4EG10-F1
#
_entry.id   AF-A0A3D4EG10-F1
#
_cell.length_a   1.000
_cell.length_b   1.000
_cell.length_c   1.000
_cell.angle_alpha   90.00
_cell.angle_beta   90.00
_cell.angle_gamma   90.00
#
_symmetry.space_group_name_H-M   'P 1'
#
loop_
_entity.id
_entity.type
_entity.pdbx_description
1 polymer ?
#
loop_
_entity_poly.entity_id
_entity_poly.type
_entity_poly.pdbx_seq_one_letter_code
_entity_poly.pdbx_strand_id
1 'polypeptide(L)'
;MRIAVILLRWILNFIYFFMKLFPTNNNKVLFLSRQSNTPTEDFVFLEARLREMKPDIKTVIITKRADKGLGNMLMFAVQTLRSMGHLATARVCVLDSYWPAVSILKHKDSLAVVQIWHAMGKIKK
;
A
#
# COMPACT_ATOMS: atom_id res chain seq x y z
N MET A 1 17.03 14.45 12.66
CA MET A 1 16.12 13.73 11.73
C MET A 1 15.83 12.28 12.15
N ARG A 2 16.81 11.47 12.55
CA ARG A 2 16.59 10.05 12.94
C ARG A 2 15.60 9.88 14.10
N ILE A 3 15.70 10.69 15.16
CA ILE A 3 14.79 10.64 16.32
C ILE A 3 13.33 10.90 15.90
N ALA A 4 13.09 11.91 15.07
CA ALA A 4 11.75 12.23 14.57
C ALA A 4 11.14 11.06 13.77
N VAL A 5 11.93 10.39 12.93
CA VAL A 5 11.47 9.21 12.18
C VAL A 5 11.16 8.03 13.11
N ILE A 6 11.97 7.84 14.16
CA ILE A 6 11.72 6.80 15.17
C ILE A 6 10.41 7.10 15.90
N LEU A 7 10.21 8.32 16.41
CA LEU A 7 8.99 8.73 17.09
C LEU A 7 7.76 8.54 16.19
N LEU A 8 7.85 8.97 14.93
CA LEU A 8 6.78 8.76 13.94
C LEU A 8 6.48 7.26 13.74
N ARG A 9 7.52 6.42 13.63
CA ARG A 9 7.34 4.96 13.53
C ARG A 9 6.60 4.39 14.73
N TRP A 10 6.92 4.83 15.95
CA TRP A 10 6.23 4.39 17.17
C TRP A 10 4.75 4.80 17.16
N ILE A 11 4.47 6.07 16.85
CA ILE A 11 3.10 6.59 16.76
C ILE A 11 2.29 5.82 15.71
N LEU A 12 2.84 5.63 14.51
CA LEU A 12 2.14 4.92 13.43
C LEU A 12 1.92 3.44 13.77
N ASN A 13 2.87 2.77 14.43
CA ASN A 13 2.67 1.39 14.88
C ASN A 13 1.62 1.30 15.99
N PHE A 14 1.53 2.29 16.87
CA PHE A 14 0.50 2.37 17.90
C PHE A 14 -0.90 2.51 17.27
N ILE A 15 -1.07 3.44 16.33
CA ILE A 15 -2.32 3.59 15.58
C ILE A 15 -2.67 2.30 14.82
N TYR A 16 -1.67 1.73 14.14
CA TYR A 16 -1.85 0.50 13.36
C TYR A 16 -2.21 -0.71 14.22
N PHE A 17 -1.74 -0.77 15.47
CA PHE A 17 -2.10 -1.82 16.41
C PHE A 17 -3.61 -1.89 16.63
N PHE A 18 -4.28 -0.74 16.82
CA PHE A 18 -5.74 -0.71 16.92
C PHE A 18 -6.43 -1.06 15.60
N MET A 19 -5.89 -0.59 14.46
CA MET A 19 -6.42 -0.98 13.15
C MET A 19 -6.33 -2.49 12.90
N LYS A 20 -5.33 -3.17 13.46
CA LYS A 20 -5.19 -4.64 13.36
C LYS A 20 -6.24 -5.41 14.17
N LEU A 21 -7.01 -4.79 15.05
CA LEU A 21 -8.07 -5.48 15.79
C LEU A 21 -9.21 -5.94 14.87
N PHE A 22 -9.38 -5.29 13.71
CA PHE A 22 -10.35 -5.74 12.70
C PHE A 22 -9.92 -7.06 12.06
N PRO A 23 -10.86 -7.97 11.73
CA PRO A 23 -10.53 -9.26 11.13
C PRO A 23 -9.93 -9.10 9.72
N THR A 24 -9.05 -10.05 9.37
CA THR A 24 -8.49 -10.15 8.02
C THR A 24 -9.55 -10.67 7.06
N ASN A 25 -9.75 -9.98 5.94
CA ASN A 25 -10.62 -10.43 4.86
C ASN A 25 -9.81 -11.24 3.83
N ASN A 26 -10.06 -12.54 3.77
CA ASN A 26 -9.35 -13.49 2.88
C ASN A 26 -9.58 -13.23 1.39
N ASN A 27 -10.61 -12.45 1.03
CA ASN A 27 -10.94 -12.11 -0.35
C ASN A 27 -10.55 -10.66 -0.69
N LYS A 28 -9.67 -10.03 0.09
CA LYS A 28 -9.26 -8.63 -0.11
C LYS A 28 -7.81 -8.49 -0.59
N VAL A 29 -7.64 -7.81 -1.72
CA VAL A 29 -6.35 -7.45 -2.30
C VAL A 29 -6.19 -5.94 -2.33
N LEU A 30 -5.07 -5.44 -1.81
CA LEU A 30 -4.71 -4.04 -1.80
C LEU A 30 -3.57 -3.80 -2.79
N PHE A 31 -3.68 -2.79 -3.64
CA PHE A 31 -2.62 -2.34 -4.53
C PHE A 31 -2.14 -0.97 -4.08
N LEU A 32 -0.83 -0.81 -3.88
CA LEU A 32 -0.24 0.48 -3.49
C LEU A 32 0.84 0.88 -4.49
N SER A 33 0.73 2.10 -5.02
CA SER A 33 1.75 2.69 -5.88
C SER A 33 2.06 4.12 -5.47
N ARG A 34 3.35 4.44 -5.45
CA ARG A 34 3.87 5.79 -5.22
C ARG A 34 4.36 6.46 -6.52
N GLN A 35 4.32 5.77 -7.65
CA GLN A 35 4.92 6.26 -8.89
C GLN A 35 4.09 7.37 -9.56
N SER A 36 2.77 7.25 -9.49
CA SER A 36 1.81 8.15 -10.13
C SER A 36 0.63 8.45 -9.21
N ASN A 37 -0.19 9.43 -9.60
CA ASN A 37 -1.48 9.73 -8.95
C ASN A 37 -2.65 8.95 -9.60
N THR A 38 -2.35 8.06 -10.54
CA THR A 38 -3.28 7.18 -11.25
C THR A 38 -2.77 5.74 -11.19
N PRO A 39 -3.66 4.72 -11.24
CA PRO A 39 -3.25 3.32 -11.36
C PRO A 39 -2.31 3.08 -12.54
N THR A 40 -1.34 2.18 -12.36
CA THR A 40 -0.50 1.67 -13.46
C THR A 40 -1.27 0.65 -14.29
N GLU A 41 -0.89 0.46 -15.55
CA GLU A 41 -1.53 -0.56 -16.40
C GLU A 41 -1.39 -1.95 -15.80
N ASP A 42 -0.23 -2.28 -15.22
CA ASP A 42 0.01 -3.54 -14.51
C ASP A 42 -1.04 -3.79 -13.41
N PHE A 43 -1.38 -2.76 -12.64
CA PHE A 43 -2.41 -2.87 -11.59
C PHE A 43 -3.81 -3.03 -12.18
N VAL A 44 -4.13 -2.31 -13.26
CA VAL A 44 -5.44 -2.39 -13.92
C VAL A 44 -5.66 -3.78 -14.52
N PHE A 45 -4.67 -4.31 -15.25
CA PHE A 45 -4.77 -5.64 -15.84
C PHE A 45 -4.82 -6.74 -14.79
N LEU A 46 -4.01 -6.63 -13.74
CA LEU A 46 -4.02 -7.59 -12.64
C LEU A 46 -5.35 -7.55 -11.87
N GLU A 47 -5.90 -6.36 -11.58
CA GLU A 47 -7.23 -6.22 -10.97
C GLU A 47 -8.32 -6.85 -11.85
N ALA A 48 -8.33 -6.54 -13.14
CA ALA A 48 -9.31 -7.08 -14.08
C ALA A 48 -9.28 -8.61 -14.09
N ARG A 49 -8.08 -9.20 -14.23
CA ARG A 49 -7.92 -10.65 -14.24
C ARG A 49 -8.34 -11.31 -12.93
N LEU A 50 -8.03 -10.67 -11.79
CA LEU A 50 -8.47 -11.17 -10.48
C LEU A 50 -9.99 -11.18 -10.35
N ARG A 51 -10.67 -10.14 -10.82
CA ARG A 51 -12.14 -10.05 -10.77
C ARG A 51 -12.81 -11.04 -11.72
N GLU A 52 -12.22 -11.31 -12.88
CA GLU A 52 -12.68 -12.38 -13.78
C GLU A 52 -12.56 -13.77 -13.14
N MET A 53 -11.42 -14.05 -12.51
CA MET A 53 -11.17 -15.36 -11.88
C MET A 53 -11.96 -15.54 -10.58
N LYS A 54 -12.22 -14.46 -9.85
CA LYS A 54 -12.89 -14.46 -8.55
C LYS A 54 -13.82 -13.25 -8.44
N PRO A 55 -15.08 -13.38 -8.88
CA PRO A 55 -16.03 -12.25 -8.93
C PRO A 55 -16.33 -11.60 -7.57
N ASP A 56 -16.16 -12.32 -6.45
CA ASP A 56 -16.37 -11.81 -5.09
C ASP A 56 -15.13 -11.13 -4.48
N ILE A 57 -14.01 -11.05 -5.23
CA ILE A 57 -12.77 -10.45 -4.74
C ILE A 57 -12.92 -8.94 -4.54
N LYS A 58 -12.50 -8.46 -3.38
CA LYS A 58 -12.47 -7.04 -3.04
C LYS A 58 -11.10 -6.47 -3.36
N THR A 59 -11.02 -5.63 -4.37
CA THR A 59 -9.78 -4.94 -4.73
C THR A 59 -9.84 -3.47 -4.31
N VAL A 60 -8.72 -2.94 -3.84
CA VAL A 60 -8.57 -1.51 -3.53
C VAL A 60 -7.25 -1.05 -4.10
N ILE A 61 -7.27 -0.05 -4.97
CA ILE A 61 -6.07 0.58 -5.53
C ILE A 61 -5.88 1.94 -4.88
N ILE A 62 -4.70 2.17 -4.30
CA ILE A 62 -4.29 3.48 -3.78
C ILE A 62 -3.02 3.89 -4.52
N THR A 63 -3.13 4.96 -5.30
CA THR A 63 -2.01 5.58 -6.01
C THR A 63 -1.85 7.02 -5.54
N LYS A 64 -0.65 7.37 -5.07
CA LYS A 64 -0.35 8.74 -4.69
C LYS A 64 1.14 9.01 -4.79
N ARG A 65 1.52 9.93 -5.66
CA ARG A 65 2.89 10.40 -5.75
C ARG A 65 3.21 11.33 -4.57
N ALA A 66 4.42 11.19 -4.03
CA ALA A 66 4.93 12.06 -2.97
C ALA A 66 5.50 13.35 -3.58
N ASP A 67 4.63 14.18 -4.14
CA ASP A 67 4.99 15.45 -4.77
C ASP A 67 5.37 16.52 -3.73
N LYS A 68 6.16 17.50 -4.17
CA LYS A 68 6.57 18.64 -3.32
C LYS A 68 5.35 19.52 -2.97
N GLY A 69 5.44 20.24 -1.85
CA GLY A 69 4.43 21.16 -1.37
C GLY A 69 3.63 20.60 -0.18
N LEU A 70 3.25 21.49 0.74
CA LEU A 70 2.59 21.12 1.99
C LEU A 70 1.25 20.40 1.77
N GLY A 71 0.42 20.88 0.82
CA GLY A 71 -0.84 20.23 0.48
C GLY A 71 -0.69 18.81 -0.07
N ASN A 72 0.30 18.59 -0.94
CA ASN A 72 0.60 17.26 -1.47
C ASN A 72 1.12 16.32 -0.39
N MET A 73 1.96 16.82 0.51
CA MET A 73 2.48 16.06 1.64
C MET A 73 1.34 15.65 2.60
N LEU A 74 0.41 16.56 2.90
CA LEU A 74 -0.77 16.25 3.72
C LEU A 74 -1.65 15.20 3.04
N MET A 75 -1.94 15.35 1.75
CA MET A 75 -2.68 14.36 0.97
C MET A 75 -1.99 12.99 0.96
N PHE A 76 -0.66 12.97 0.82
CA PHE A 76 0.12 11.75 0.89
C PHE A 76 0.03 11.09 2.29
N ALA A 77 0.07 11.89 3.35
CA ALA A 77 -0.11 11.40 4.72
C ALA A 77 -1.51 10.80 4.94
N VAL A 78 -2.56 11.45 4.43
CA VAL A 78 -3.94 10.93 4.47
C VAL A 78 -4.05 9.61 3.70
N GLN A 79 -3.49 9.51 2.50
CA GLN A 79 -3.47 8.26 1.73
C GLN A 79 -2.65 7.17 2.44
N THR A 80 -1.58 7.55 3.13
CA THR A 80 -0.81 6.62 3.96
C THR A 80 -1.66 6.08 5.11
N LEU A 81 -2.37 6.94 5.86
CA LEU A 81 -3.28 6.50 6.91
C LEU A 81 -4.42 5.63 6.38
N ARG A 82 -5.01 5.99 5.22
CA ARG A 82 -6.00 5.16 4.55
C ARG A 82 -5.43 3.77 4.21
N SER A 83 -4.23 3.73 3.63
CA SER A 83 -3.55 2.47 3.29
C SER A 83 -3.32 1.59 4.51
N MET A 84 -3.05 2.16 5.69
CA MET A 84 -2.88 1.41 6.93
C MET A 84 -4.16 0.64 7.29
N GLY A 85 -5.32 1.26 7.20
CA GLY A 85 -6.60 0.57 7.45
C GLY A 85 -6.82 -0.59 6.48
N HIS A 86 -6.46 -0.42 5.20
CA HIS A 86 -6.54 -1.51 4.22
C HIS A 86 -5.50 -2.59 4.46
N LEU A 87 -4.25 -2.25 4.82
CA LEU A 87 -3.19 -3.20 5.16
C LEU A 87 -3.55 -4.07 6.37
N ALA A 88 -4.23 -3.49 7.36
CA ALA A 88 -4.64 -4.20 8.56
C ALA A 88 -5.70 -5.30 8.31
N THR A 89 -6.42 -5.21 7.18
CA THR A 89 -7.58 -6.06 6.85
C THR A 89 -7.42 -6.84 5.54
N ALA A 90 -6.41 -6.54 4.71
CA ALA A 90 -6.17 -7.25 3.46
C ALA A 90 -5.46 -8.59 3.68
N ARG A 91 -5.70 -9.54 2.77
CA ARG A 91 -4.96 -10.81 2.70
C ARG A 91 -3.69 -10.68 1.86
N VAL A 92 -3.76 -9.88 0.79
CA VAL A 92 -2.63 -9.64 -0.11
C VAL A 92 -2.46 -8.13 -0.32
N CYS A 93 -1.21 -7.66 -0.29
CA CYS A 93 -0.81 -6.32 -0.72
C CYS A 93 0.14 -6.45 -1.91
N VAL A 94 -0.20 -5.84 -3.04
CA VAL A 94 0.63 -5.78 -4.25
C VAL A 94 1.28 -4.40 -4.35
N LEU A 95 2.60 -4.39 -4.57
CA LEU A 95 3.43 -3.19 -4.65
C LEU A 95 4.17 -3.15 -5.98
N ASP A 96 4.11 -2.04 -6.71
CA ASP A 96 4.95 -1.78 -7.89
C ASP A 96 6.23 -0.98 -7.54
N SER A 97 6.24 -0.44 -6.33
CA SER A 97 7.23 0.47 -5.77
C SER A 97 7.12 0.42 -4.25
N TYR A 98 8.03 1.09 -3.55
CA TYR A 98 7.95 1.11 -2.09
C TYR A 98 6.77 1.98 -1.61
N TRP A 99 6.13 1.54 -0.53
CA TRP A 99 5.10 2.31 0.17
C TRP A 99 5.45 2.42 1.66
N PRO A 100 5.53 3.63 2.26
CA PRO A 100 6.05 3.82 3.62
C PRO A 100 5.35 2.99 4.70
N ALA A 101 4.02 2.86 4.62
CA ALA A 101 3.26 2.08 5.59
C ALA A 101 3.60 0.57 5.53
N VAL A 102 4.03 0.06 4.37
CA VAL A 102 4.42 -1.36 4.25
C VAL A 102 5.81 -1.60 4.83
N SER A 103 6.71 -0.62 4.75
CA SER A 103 8.09 -0.79 5.22
C SER A 103 8.26 -0.53 6.73
N ILE A 104 7.41 0.30 7.33
CA ILE A 104 7.63 0.83 8.70
C ILE A 104 6.81 0.09 9.76
N LEU A 105 5.68 -0.49 9.36
CA LEU A 105 4.69 -1.08 10.27
C LEU A 105 4.90 -2.56 10.51
N LYS A 106 4.49 -3.03 11.68
CA LYS A 106 4.46 -4.46 12.01
C LYS A 106 3.15 -5.09 11.57
N HIS A 107 3.13 -5.70 10.39
CA HIS A 107 1.95 -6.35 9.80
C HIS A 107 1.52 -7.63 10.54
N LYS A 108 0.34 -8.15 10.19
CA LYS A 108 -0.11 -9.47 10.63
C LYS A 108 0.56 -10.53 9.76
N ASP A 109 0.82 -11.71 10.32
CA ASP A 109 1.34 -12.85 9.56
C ASP A 109 0.36 -13.31 8.46
N SER A 110 -0.92 -12.93 8.59
CA SER A 110 -1.92 -13.19 7.58
C SER A 110 -1.81 -12.29 6.33
N LEU A 111 -1.01 -11.23 6.34
CA LEU A 111 -0.83 -10.35 5.17
C LEU A 111 0.35 -10.83 4.34
N ALA A 112 0.10 -11.24 3.09
CA ALA A 112 1.15 -11.47 2.11
C ALA A 112 1.47 -10.16 1.36
N VAL A 113 2.73 -9.74 1.34
CA VAL A 113 3.19 -8.59 0.54
C VAL A 113 3.90 -9.12 -0.71
N VAL A 114 3.39 -8.78 -1.88
CA VAL A 114 3.92 -9.17 -3.19
C VAL A 114 4.45 -7.92 -3.88
N GLN A 115 5.74 -7.90 -4.19
CA GLN A 115 6.34 -6.81 -4.95
C GLN A 115 6.49 -7.22 -6.42
N ILE A 116 5.83 -6.48 -7.30
CA ILE A 116 5.97 -6.61 -8.75
C ILE A 116 7.00 -5.56 -9.21
N TRP A 117 7.88 -5.96 -10.13
CA TRP A 117 8.98 -5.13 -10.60
C TRP A 117 8.71 -4.67 -12.03
N HIS A 118 8.99 -3.40 -12.34
CA HIS A 118 9.03 -2.95 -13.72
C HIS A 118 10.37 -3.31 -14.36
N ALA A 119 10.36 -4.25 -15.31
CA ALA A 119 11.55 -4.72 -16.03
C ALA A 119 12.32 -3.61 -16.78
N MET A 120 11.72 -2.43 -16.95
CA MET A 120 12.29 -1.25 -17.62
C MET A 120 13.62 -0.77 -17.03
N GLY A 121 13.92 -1.05 -15.76
CA GLY A 121 15.18 -0.63 -15.13
C GLY A 121 16.45 -1.26 -15.73
N LYS A 122 16.33 -2.38 -16.45
CA LYS A 122 17.44 -3.05 -17.15
C LYS A 122 17.77 -2.42 -18.51
N ILE A 123 16.87 -1.62 -19.09
CA ILE A 123 17.09 -0.91 -20.35
C ILE A 123 17.56 0.51 -20.00
N LYS A 124 18.77 0.61 -19.44
CA LYS A 124 19.49 1.87 -19.38
C LYS A 124 20.57 1.82 -20.46
N LYS A 125 20.63 2.87 -21.29
CA LYS A 125 21.77 3.11 -22.19
C LYS A 125 23.05 3.31 -21.38
#